data_AF-A0A9X5X8M7-F1
#
_entry.id   AF-A0A9X5X8M7-F1
#
_cell.length_a   1.000
_cell.length_b   1.000
_cell.length_c   1.000
_cell.angle_alpha   90.00
_cell.angle_beta   90.00
_cell.angle_gamma   90.00
#
_symmetry.space_group_name_H-M   'P 1'
#
loop_
_entity.id
_entity.type
_entity.pdbx_description
1 polymer ?
#
loop_
_entity_poly.entity_id
_entity_poly.type
_entity_poly.pdbx_seq_one_letter_code
_entity_poly.pdbx_strand_id
1 'polypeptide(L)' 'MESEDVTAADGHRERIVAAAARLLAEGGPDAVSTRAVSAAAGVQPPTIYRLFGDKEGLLD' A
#
# COMPACT_ATOMS: atom_id res chain seq x y z
N MET A 1 26.11 1.30 9.61
CA MET A 1 25.07 1.99 8.82
C MET A 1 23.83 1.13 8.97
N GLU A 2 23.03 1.49 9.95
CA GLU A 2 21.89 0.73 10.47
C GLU A 2 20.80 0.62 9.41
N SER A 3 20.33 -0.60 9.15
CA SER A 3 18.96 -0.92 8.70
C SER A 3 18.81 -2.44 8.63
N GLU A 4 19.03 -3.11 9.76
CA GLU A 4 18.53 -4.47 9.97
C GLU A 4 17.29 -4.32 10.84
N ASP A 5 16.14 -4.78 10.34
CA ASP A 5 14.80 -4.61 10.94
C ASP A 5 14.06 -3.30 10.58
N VAL A 6 13.91 -3.04 9.27
CA VAL A 6 12.62 -2.50 8.80
C VAL A 6 11.60 -3.56 9.19
N THR A 7 10.84 -3.33 10.26
CA THR A 7 9.90 -4.34 10.74
C THR A 7 9.01 -4.78 9.57
N ALA A 8 8.58 -6.05 9.56
CA ALA A 8 7.74 -6.54 8.45
C ALA A 8 6.51 -5.64 8.19
N ALA A 9 6.05 -4.87 9.18
CA ALA A 9 5.00 -3.86 9.01
C ALA A 9 5.45 -2.65 8.17
N ASP A 10 6.65 -2.13 8.38
CA ASP A 10 7.22 -1.00 7.64
C ASP A 10 7.47 -1.36 6.16
N GLY A 11 7.99 -2.56 5.90
CA GLY A 11 8.19 -3.05 4.53
C GLY A 11 6.89 -3.36 3.76
N HIS A 12 5.78 -3.60 4.47
CA HIS A 12 4.46 -3.68 3.84
C HIS A 12 3.92 -2.31 3.49
N ARG A 13 4.08 -1.32 4.38
CA ARG A 13 3.63 0.07 4.15
C ARG A 13 4.30 0.66 2.91
N GLU A 14 5.61 0.53 2.77
CA GLU A 14 6.33 1.03 1.58
C GLU A 14 5.83 0.40 0.27
N ARG A 15 5.64 -0.92 0.25
CA ARG A 15 5.12 -1.63 -0.93
C ARG A 15 3.71 -1.18 -1.30
N ILE A 16 2.86 -0.94 -0.29
CA ILE A 16 1.50 -0.46 -0.48
C ILE A 16 1.50 0.96 -1.08
N VAL A 17 2.32 1.87 -0.55
CA VAL A 17 2.45 3.25 -1.07
C VAL A 17 2.99 3.25 -2.50
N ALA A 18 4.06 2.47 -2.78
CA ALA A 18 4.62 2.36 -4.12
C ALA A 18 3.61 1.81 -5.14
N ALA A 19 2.84 0.79 -4.74
CA ALA A 19 1.77 0.24 -5.56
C ALA A 19 0.63 1.25 -5.82
N ALA A 20 0.19 1.96 -4.79
CA ALA A 20 -0.85 2.98 -4.92
C ALA A 20 -0.41 4.13 -5.84
N ALA A 21 0.82 4.63 -5.68
CA ALA A 21 1.38 5.67 -6.53
C ALA A 21 1.46 5.25 -8.01
N ARG A 22 1.84 3.99 -8.26
CA ARG A 22 1.89 3.43 -9.62
C ARG A 22 0.50 3.35 -10.25
N LEU A 23 -0.48 2.83 -9.52
CA LEU A 23 -1.86 2.73 -9.99
C LEU A 23 -2.46 4.11 -10.27
N LEU A 24 -2.15 5.09 -9.42
CA LEU A 24 -2.55 6.48 -9.60
C LEU A 24 -1.96 7.07 -10.89
N ALA A 25 -0.68 6.83 -11.16
CA ALA A 25 -0.01 7.32 -12.36
C ALA A 25 -0.52 6.66 -13.64
N GLU A 26 -0.88 5.37 -13.59
CA GLU A 26 -1.30 4.60 -14.76
C GLU A 26 -2.80 4.77 -15.08
N GLY A 27 -3.67 4.88 -14.06
CA GLY A 27 -5.12 4.83 -14.24
C GLY A 27 -5.90 5.86 -13.42
N GLY A 28 -5.22 6.81 -12.78
CA GLY A 28 -5.86 7.84 -11.97
C GLY A 28 -6.44 7.31 -10.64
N PRO A 29 -7.16 8.17 -9.90
CA PRO A 29 -7.66 7.83 -8.55
C PRO A 29 -8.64 6.64 -8.56
N ASP A 30 -9.37 6.43 -9.66
CA ASP A 30 -10.31 5.31 -9.78
C ASP A 30 -9.61 3.95 -9.89
N ALA A 31 -8.37 3.91 -10.40
CA ALA A 31 -7.56 2.70 -10.45
C ALA A 31 -6.98 2.30 -9.09
N VAL A 32 -6.90 3.24 -8.15
CA VAL A 32 -6.41 3.00 -6.78
C VAL A 32 -7.54 2.39 -5.94
N SER A 33 -7.66 1.08 -6.02
CA SER A 33 -8.57 0.29 -5.18
C SER A 33 -7.80 -0.60 -4.22
N THR A 34 -8.39 -0.91 -3.06
CA THR A 34 -7.80 -1.84 -2.07
C THR A 34 -7.38 -3.16 -2.71
N ARG A 35 -8.17 -3.68 -3.66
CA ARG A 35 -7.86 -4.92 -4.40
C ARG A 35 -6.68 -4.77 -5.35
N ALA A 36 -6.62 -3.66 -6.10
CA ALA A 36 -5.52 -3.42 -7.03
C ALA A 36 -4.21 -3.20 -6.28
N VAL A 37 -4.26 -2.40 -5.21
CA VAL A 37 -3.12 -2.12 -4.33
C VAL A 37 -2.65 -3.38 -3.60
N SER A 38 -3.58 -4.21 -3.09
CA SER A 38 -3.20 -5.45 -2.41
C SER A 38 -2.51 -6.43 -3.36
N ALA A 39 -3.03 -6.57 -4.58
CA ALA A 39 -2.43 -7.40 -5.61
C ALA A 39 -1.04 -6.89 -6.03
N ALA A 40 -0.90 -5.58 -6.25
CA ALA A 40 0.35 -4.97 -6.70
C ALA A 40 1.43 -4.94 -5.60
N ALA A 41 1.05 -4.75 -4.34
CA ALA A 41 1.98 -4.75 -3.20
C ALA A 41 2.30 -6.16 -2.67
N GLY A 42 1.59 -7.19 -3.15
CA GLY A 42 1.73 -8.57 -2.68
C GLY A 42 1.33 -8.72 -1.21
N VAL A 43 0.28 -8.02 -0.79
CA VAL A 43 -0.22 -8.03 0.59
C VAL A 43 -1.66 -8.50 0.64
N GLN A 44 -2.08 -9.03 1.77
CA GLN A 44 -3.49 -9.35 1.96
C GLN A 44 -4.30 -8.08 2.27
N PRO A 45 -5.56 -7.97 1.82
CA PRO A 45 -6.42 -6.82 2.12
C PRO A 45 -6.52 -6.46 3.62
N PRO A 46 -6.60 -7.41 4.57
CA PRO A 46 -6.58 -7.10 6.01
C PRO A 46 -5.34 -6.34 6.47
N THR A 47 -4.19 -6.54 5.83
CA THR A 47 -2.95 -5.81 6.13
C THR A 47 -3.08 -4.34 5.75
N ILE A 48 -3.77 -4.03 4.64
CA ILE A 48 -4.02 -2.64 4.23
C ILE A 48 -4.93 -1.96 5.25
N TYR A 49 -6.03 -2.61 5.66
CA TYR A 49 -6.93 -2.07 6.67
C TYR A 49 -6.22 -1.82 8.02
N ARG A 50 -5.27 -2.69 8.40
CA ARG A 50 -4.48 -2.52 9.63
C ARG A 50 -3.48 -1.35 9.56
N LEU A 51 -2.93 -1.06 8.37
CA LEU A 51 -1.86 -0.06 8.20
C LEU A 51 -2.37 1.34 7.83
N PHE A 52 -3.51 1.41 7.14
CA PHE A 52 -4.07 2.64 6.57
C PHE A 52 -5.51 2.92 7.04
N GLY A 53 -6.11 2.02 7.82
CA GLY A 53 -7.49 2.17 8.26
C GLY A 53 -8.45 1.79 7.14
N ASP A 54 -8.90 2.75 6.34
CA ASP A 54 -9.87 2.55 5.26
C ASP A 54 -9.29 2.97 3.89
N LYS A 55 -10.17 3.03 2.87
CA LYS A 55 -9.76 3.46 1.53
C LYS A 55 -9.39 4.95 1.47
N GLU A 56 -9.96 5.78 2.34
CA GLU A 56 -9.68 7.22 2.40
C GLU A 56 -8.29 7.47 3.01
N GLY A 57 -7.91 6.73 4.06
CA GLY A 57 -6.57 6.77 4.65
C GLY A 57 -5.44 6.26 3.74
N LEU A 58 -5.76 5.78 2.54
CA LEU A 58 -4.78 5.43 1.50
C LEU A 58 -4.49 6.59 0.53
N LEU A 59 -5.36 7.61 0.50
CA LEU A 59 -5.29 8.73 -0.44
C LEU A 59 -5.01 10.08 0.24
N ASP A 60 -5.10 10.14 1.57
CA ASP A 60 -4.65 11.27 2.42
C ASP A 60 -3.14 11.16 2.71
#